data_AF-A0A8T4VZ59-F1
#
_entry.id   AF-A0A8T4VZ59-F1
#
_cell.length_a   1.000
_cell.length_b   1.000
_cell.length_c   1.000
_cell.angle_alpha   90.00
_cell.angle_beta   90.00
_cell.angle_gamma   90.00
#
_symmetry.space_group_name_H-M   'P 1'
#
loop_
_entity.id
_entity.type
_entity.pdbx_description
1 polymer ?
#
loop_
_entity_poly.entity_id
_entity_poly.type
_entity_poly.pdbx_seq_one_letter_code
_entity_poly.pdbx_strand_id
1 'polypeptide(L)'
;MFGMPAETTWVWVGLAVGSAVMLGVVLGVPTAAPDADRAATAIEDVAVSEHGGEAVVDLRAQTVRLGPERIGLRGSGGRSHASIRYGPITPVPPNSSLGYVLDGHSPKSVFVNPGRFGAAMHQARIQPPEWRPAGETLRIKQVHYGEVSGVLVAT
;
A
#
# COMPACT_ATOMS: atom_id res chain seq x y z
N MET A 1 9.41 -55.17 62.57
CA MET A 1 8.55 -55.08 61.38
C MET A 1 7.99 -53.66 61.39
N PHE A 2 8.68 -52.70 60.75
CA PHE A 2 8.26 -51.30 60.78
C PHE A 2 7.25 -51.07 59.65
N GLY A 3 5.99 -50.93 60.03
CA GLY A 3 4.95 -50.44 59.14
C GLY A 3 5.23 -48.98 58.80
N MET A 4 5.37 -48.71 57.51
CA MET A 4 4.99 -47.43 56.93
C MET A 4 3.55 -47.62 56.41
N PRO A 5 2.70 -46.58 56.43
CA PRO A 5 2.91 -45.47 55.52
C PRO A 5 2.97 -44.13 56.25
N ALA A 6 4.02 -43.37 55.94
CA ALA A 6 4.01 -41.94 56.13
C ALA A 6 2.76 -41.35 55.45
N GLU A 7 2.03 -40.57 56.23
CA GLU A 7 0.79 -39.90 55.87
C GLU A 7 1.02 -39.09 54.58
N THR A 8 0.50 -39.62 53.49
CA THR A 8 0.61 -39.10 52.12
C THR A 8 -0.36 -37.94 51.96
N THR A 9 -0.12 -36.85 52.68
CA THR A 9 -0.95 -35.64 52.62
C THR A 9 -0.19 -34.46 51.99
N TRP A 10 1.13 -34.58 51.81
CA TRP A 10 1.98 -33.53 51.25
C TRP A 10 2.33 -33.69 49.76
N VAL A 11 1.93 -34.80 49.11
CA VAL A 11 2.26 -35.04 47.69
C VAL A 11 1.40 -34.17 46.76
N TRP A 12 0.25 -33.65 47.22
CA TRP A 12 -0.66 -32.88 46.38
C TRP A 12 -0.37 -31.37 46.31
N VAL A 13 0.43 -30.80 47.21
CA VAL A 13 0.72 -29.35 47.18
C VAL A 13 1.79 -28.98 46.15
N GLY A 14 2.67 -29.92 45.77
CA GLY A 14 3.66 -29.70 44.70
C GLY A 14 3.06 -29.59 43.29
N LEU A 15 1.86 -30.16 43.07
CA LEU A 15 1.24 -30.24 41.75
C LEU A 15 0.55 -28.92 41.31
N ALA A 16 0.25 -28.01 42.25
CA ALA A 16 -0.42 -26.75 41.94
C ALA A 16 0.54 -25.59 41.59
N VAL A 17 1.84 -25.70 41.90
CA VAL A 17 2.83 -24.65 41.59
C VAL A 17 3.35 -24.75 40.14
N GLY A 18 2.99 -25.82 39.43
CA GLY A 18 3.24 -25.99 38.00
C GLY A 18 2.28 -25.22 37.09
N SER A 19 1.75 -24.08 37.51
CA SER A 19 1.04 -23.17 36.60
C SER A 19 2.09 -22.49 35.73
N ALA A 20 2.51 -23.23 34.71
CA ALA A 20 3.44 -22.82 33.68
C ALA A 20 2.91 -21.52 33.05
N VAL A 21 3.55 -20.41 33.38
CA VAL A 21 3.37 -19.15 32.66
C VAL A 21 3.95 -19.37 31.27
N MET A 22 3.14 -19.83 30.32
CA MET A 22 3.48 -19.79 28.91
C MET A 22 3.52 -18.32 28.47
N LEU A 23 4.67 -17.68 28.68
CA LEU A 23 5.02 -16.45 28.00
C LEU A 23 5.24 -16.79 26.53
N GLY A 24 4.18 -16.68 25.73
CA GLY A 24 4.25 -16.76 24.28
C GLY A 24 5.10 -15.61 23.75
N VAL A 25 6.40 -15.83 23.60
CA VAL A 25 7.27 -14.96 22.81
C VAL A 25 6.87 -15.16 21.36
N VAL A 26 6.04 -14.27 20.82
CA VAL A 26 5.81 -14.17 19.38
C VAL A 26 7.13 -13.66 18.78
N LEU A 27 8.00 -14.59 18.39
CA LEU A 27 9.16 -14.27 17.56
C LEU A 27 8.59 -13.70 16.25
N GLY A 28 8.66 -12.38 16.11
CA GLY A 28 8.21 -11.68 14.91
C GLY A 28 8.92 -12.27 13.70
N VAL A 29 8.18 -12.99 12.86
CA VAL A 29 8.70 -13.52 11.59
C VAL A 29 9.28 -12.33 10.82
N PRO A 30 10.52 -12.41 10.30
CA PRO A 30 11.08 -11.32 9.51
C PRO A 30 10.14 -11.05 8.32
N THR A 31 9.43 -9.93 8.38
CA THR A 31 8.52 -9.52 7.31
C THR A 31 9.36 -8.99 6.15
N ALA A 32 9.13 -9.47 4.94
CA ALA A 32 9.82 -8.99 3.75
C ALA A 32 9.61 -7.47 3.57
N ALA A 33 10.62 -6.79 3.02
CA ALA A 33 10.48 -5.38 2.65
C ALA A 33 9.40 -5.20 1.57
N PRO A 34 8.71 -4.05 1.53
CA PRO A 34 7.79 -3.73 0.45
C PRO A 34 8.48 -3.73 -0.92
N ASP A 35 7.76 -4.15 -1.97
CA ASP A 35 8.28 -4.23 -3.33
C ASP A 35 7.85 -3.01 -4.15
N ALA A 36 8.70 -1.97 -4.16
CA ALA A 36 8.44 -0.75 -4.92
C ALA A 36 8.70 -0.93 -6.42
N ASP A 37 9.60 -1.82 -6.81
CA ASP A 37 9.93 -2.10 -8.22
C ASP A 37 8.76 -2.77 -8.95
N ARG A 38 8.05 -3.69 -8.28
CA ARG A 38 6.81 -4.27 -8.81
C ARG A 38 5.75 -3.20 -9.08
N ALA A 39 5.58 -2.26 -8.14
CA ALA A 39 4.63 -1.16 -8.29
C ALA A 39 5.03 -0.22 -9.44
N ALA A 40 6.31 0.13 -9.55
CA ALA A 40 6.81 0.96 -10.66
C ALA A 40 6.66 0.25 -12.01
N THR A 41 6.93 -1.05 -12.08
CA THR A 41 6.78 -1.83 -13.32
C THR A 41 5.33 -1.84 -13.80
N ALA A 42 4.35 -2.02 -12.89
CA ALA A 42 2.94 -1.97 -13.25
C ALA A 42 2.49 -0.59 -13.73
N ILE A 43 3.03 0.48 -13.14
CA ILE A 43 2.80 1.85 -13.62
C ILE A 43 3.34 2.01 -15.04
N GLU A 44 4.57 1.55 -15.29
CA GLU A 44 5.22 1.65 -16.59
C GLU A 44 4.47 0.85 -17.67
N ASP A 45 3.99 -0.35 -17.33
CA ASP A 45 3.20 -1.19 -18.24
C ASP A 45 1.89 -0.50 -18.66
N VAL A 46 1.17 0.09 -17.70
CA VAL A 46 -0.04 0.88 -18.00
C VAL A 46 0.30 2.16 -18.78
N ALA A 47 1.43 2.81 -18.49
CA ALA A 47 1.83 4.04 -19.17
C ALA A 47 2.14 3.82 -20.67
N VAL A 48 2.66 2.65 -21.03
CA VAL A 48 3.04 2.29 -22.40
C VAL A 48 1.90 1.58 -23.17
N SER A 49 0.81 1.20 -22.48
CA SER A 49 -0.35 0.58 -23.13
C SER A 49 -0.94 1.46 -24.24
N GLU A 50 -1.13 0.88 -25.43
CA GLU A 50 -1.64 1.58 -26.61
C GLU A 50 -3.17 1.82 -26.56
N HIS A 51 -3.90 1.04 -25.76
CA HIS A 51 -5.37 0.99 -25.79
C HIS A 51 -6.05 1.56 -24.54
N GLY A 52 -5.33 2.31 -23.68
CA GLY A 52 -5.84 2.69 -22.37
C GLY A 52 -5.73 1.53 -21.38
N GLY A 53 -4.70 1.57 -20.53
CA GLY A 53 -4.48 0.54 -19.50
C GLY A 53 -5.12 0.88 -18.15
N GLU A 54 -5.59 -0.15 -17.44
CA GLU A 54 -5.89 -0.08 -16.00
C GLU A 54 -5.25 -1.27 -15.29
N ALA A 55 -4.67 -1.03 -14.12
CA ALA A 55 -4.10 -2.07 -13.28
C ALA A 55 -4.38 -1.81 -11.81
N VAL A 56 -4.55 -2.90 -11.06
CA VAL A 56 -4.65 -2.89 -9.60
C VAL A 56 -3.57 -3.82 -9.08
N VAL A 57 -2.73 -3.32 -8.16
CA VAL A 57 -1.59 -4.07 -7.62
C VAL A 57 -1.65 -4.08 -6.10
N ASP A 58 -1.59 -5.24 -5.47
CA ASP A 58 -1.55 -5.32 -4.02
C ASP A 58 -0.30 -4.63 -3.45
N LEU A 59 -0.50 -3.79 -2.44
CA LEU A 59 0.56 -3.09 -1.71
C LEU A 59 0.75 -3.71 -0.33
N ARG A 60 1.94 -4.30 -0.13
CA ARG A 60 2.40 -4.72 1.21
C ARG A 60 3.20 -3.62 1.88
N ALA A 61 2.57 -2.49 2.12
CA ALA A 61 3.18 -1.33 2.78
C ALA A 61 2.21 -0.75 3.81
N GLN A 62 2.75 -0.11 4.85
CA GLN A 62 1.96 0.66 5.82
C GLN A 62 1.84 2.12 5.41
N THR A 63 2.86 2.63 4.74
CA THR A 63 2.87 4.00 4.21
C THR A 63 3.45 4.03 2.82
N VAL A 64 2.92 4.94 2.02
CA VAL A 64 3.29 5.18 0.63
C VAL A 64 3.61 6.66 0.45
N ARG A 65 4.58 6.94 -0.42
CA ARG A 65 4.87 8.27 -0.93
C ARG A 65 4.88 8.21 -2.44
N LEU A 66 3.85 8.75 -3.07
CA LEU A 66 3.73 8.84 -4.52
C LEU A 66 4.17 10.23 -4.98
N GLY A 67 5.17 10.27 -5.85
CA GLY A 67 5.55 11.47 -6.60
C GLY A 67 5.48 11.22 -8.11
N PRO A 68 5.62 12.27 -8.93
CA PRO A 68 5.47 12.15 -10.38
C PRO A 68 6.43 11.14 -11.04
N GLU A 69 7.63 10.95 -10.48
CA GLU A 69 8.68 10.10 -11.09
C GLU A 69 9.22 9.04 -10.11
N ARG A 70 8.57 8.87 -8.96
CA ARG A 70 9.05 7.96 -7.91
C ARG A 70 7.92 7.47 -7.03
N ILE A 71 7.99 6.20 -6.65
CA ILE A 71 7.21 5.62 -5.57
C ILE A 71 8.13 5.21 -4.42
N GLY A 72 7.73 5.55 -3.20
CA GLY A 72 8.35 5.08 -1.97
C GLY A 72 7.35 4.28 -1.15
N LEU A 73 7.79 3.13 -0.64
CA LEU A 73 7.01 2.26 0.23
C LEU A 73 7.74 2.06 1.56
N ARG A 74 6.97 1.98 2.65
CA ARG A 74 7.49 1.68 3.98
C ARG A 74 6.52 0.76 4.71
N GLY A 75 7.05 -0.31 5.28
CA GLY A 75 6.31 -1.27 6.08
C GLY A 75 7.18 -1.84 7.20
N SER A 76 6.69 -2.86 7.89
CA SER A 76 7.40 -3.53 8.98
C SER A 76 8.75 -4.14 8.54
N GLY A 77 8.85 -4.56 7.28
CA GLY A 77 10.07 -5.11 6.69
C GLY A 77 11.09 -4.08 6.23
N GLY A 78 10.83 -2.78 6.43
CA GLY A 78 11.73 -1.70 6.06
C GLY A 78 11.15 -0.77 4.99
N ARG A 79 12.04 -0.15 4.21
CA ARG A 79 11.72 0.85 3.19
C ARG A 79 12.22 0.39 1.83
N SER A 80 11.45 0.69 0.80
CA SER A 80 11.83 0.48 -0.59
C SER A 80 11.43 1.70 -1.43
N HIS A 81 12.15 1.96 -2.50
CA HIS A 81 11.85 3.04 -3.43
C HIS A 81 12.16 2.60 -4.86
N ALA A 82 11.35 3.07 -5.80
CA ALA A 82 11.58 2.84 -7.22
C ALA A 82 11.30 4.12 -8.01
N SER A 83 12.13 4.36 -9.03
CA SER A 83 11.93 5.46 -9.98
C SER A 83 11.01 4.99 -11.11
N ILE A 84 10.19 5.88 -11.62
CA ILE A 84 9.28 5.63 -12.75
C ILE A 84 9.91 6.29 -13.99
N ARG A 85 10.13 5.50 -15.04
CA ARG A 85 10.81 5.99 -16.27
C ARG A 85 9.86 6.62 -17.28
N TYR A 86 8.63 6.11 -17.37
CA TYR A 86 7.70 6.49 -18.43
C TYR A 86 6.71 7.56 -17.97
N GLY A 87 7.11 8.81 -18.24
CA GLY A 87 6.30 10.01 -18.03
C GLY A 87 6.05 10.33 -16.56
N PRO A 88 5.73 11.59 -16.23
CA PRO A 88 5.30 11.89 -14.88
C PRO A 88 3.91 11.29 -14.65
N ILE A 89 3.79 10.39 -13.69
CA ILE A 89 2.48 9.98 -13.20
C ILE A 89 1.77 11.14 -12.52
N THR A 90 0.46 11.02 -12.38
CA THR A 90 -0.37 11.97 -11.65
C THR A 90 -0.87 11.32 -10.35
N PRO A 91 -0.22 11.60 -9.21
CA PRO A 91 -0.71 11.13 -7.91
C PRO A 91 -2.08 11.75 -7.64
N VAL A 92 -3.11 10.91 -7.50
CA VAL A 92 -4.47 11.40 -7.29
C VAL A 92 -4.65 11.81 -5.83
N PRO A 93 -4.97 13.09 -5.54
CA PRO A 93 -5.25 13.49 -4.17
C PRO A 93 -6.53 12.82 -3.66
N PRO A 94 -6.61 12.48 -2.36
CA PRO A 94 -7.83 11.93 -1.78
C PRO A 94 -8.99 12.92 -1.92
N ASN A 95 -10.20 12.41 -2.12
CA ASN A 95 -11.42 13.21 -2.27
C ASN A 95 -11.35 14.28 -3.38
N SER A 96 -10.61 14.00 -4.46
CA SER A 96 -10.48 14.90 -5.61
C SER A 96 -11.34 14.46 -6.78
N SER A 97 -11.60 15.39 -7.71
CA SER A 97 -12.25 15.09 -8.98
C SER A 97 -11.51 14.04 -9.81
N LEU A 98 -10.17 13.97 -9.68
CA LEU A 98 -9.37 12.94 -10.34
C LEU A 98 -9.66 11.55 -9.76
N GLY A 99 -10.07 11.46 -8.48
CA GLY A 99 -10.51 10.22 -7.84
C GLY A 99 -11.72 9.60 -8.54
N TYR A 100 -12.76 10.39 -8.83
CA TYR A 100 -13.92 9.87 -9.56
C TYR A 100 -13.55 9.31 -10.94
N VAL A 101 -12.60 9.94 -11.62
CA VAL A 101 -12.09 9.46 -12.92
C VAL A 101 -11.31 8.15 -12.76
N LEU A 102 -10.49 8.04 -11.71
CA LEU A 102 -9.81 6.80 -11.37
C LEU A 102 -10.81 5.67 -11.06
N ASP A 103 -11.93 6.00 -10.39
CA ASP A 103 -13.05 5.09 -10.13
C ASP A 103 -13.88 4.73 -11.37
N GLY A 104 -13.52 5.26 -12.55
CA GLY A 104 -14.12 4.91 -13.83
C GLY A 104 -15.19 5.88 -14.33
N HIS A 105 -15.43 7.01 -13.65
CA HIS A 105 -16.25 8.07 -14.24
C HIS A 105 -15.55 8.66 -15.46
N SER A 106 -16.35 9.00 -16.48
CA SER A 106 -15.80 9.66 -17.66
C SER A 106 -15.23 11.04 -17.29
N PRO A 107 -14.03 11.41 -17.76
CA PRO A 107 -13.50 12.77 -17.55
C PRO A 107 -14.47 13.86 -18.02
N LYS A 108 -15.26 13.59 -19.07
CA LYS A 108 -16.27 14.50 -19.62
C LYS A 108 -17.44 14.77 -18.66
N SER A 109 -17.76 13.85 -17.76
CA SER A 109 -18.83 14.05 -16.76
C SER A 109 -18.34 14.73 -15.49
N VAL A 110 -17.03 14.66 -15.22
CA VAL A 110 -16.42 15.23 -14.01
C VAL A 110 -15.83 16.62 -14.26
N PHE A 111 -15.24 16.85 -15.43
CA PHE A 111 -14.59 18.09 -15.80
C PHE A 111 -15.31 18.77 -16.95
N VAL A 112 -15.50 20.09 -16.81
CA VAL A 112 -16.21 20.92 -17.80
C VAL A 112 -15.51 20.90 -19.17
N ASN A 113 -14.18 20.83 -19.19
CA ASN A 113 -13.40 20.79 -20.42
C ASN A 113 -12.03 20.10 -20.21
N PRO A 114 -11.34 19.69 -21.29
CA PRO A 114 -10.00 19.09 -21.21
C PRO A 114 -8.96 19.94 -20.47
N GLY A 115 -9.02 21.27 -20.60
CA GLY A 115 -8.10 22.19 -19.93
C GLY A 115 -8.20 22.13 -18.41
N ARG A 116 -9.42 22.03 -17.85
CA ARG A 116 -9.66 21.85 -16.41
C ARG A 116 -9.11 20.52 -15.90
N PHE A 117 -9.25 19.46 -16.70
CA PHE A 117 -8.66 18.15 -16.39
C PHE A 117 -7.13 18.21 -16.39
N GLY A 118 -6.53 18.82 -17.42
CA GLY A 118 -5.08 19.01 -17.52
C GLY A 118 -4.52 19.86 -16.37
N ALA A 119 -5.22 20.93 -15.99
CA ALA A 119 -4.85 21.76 -14.85
C ALA A 119 -4.91 20.98 -13.53
N ALA A 120 -5.95 20.15 -13.32
CA ALA A 120 -6.05 19.32 -12.13
C ALA A 120 -4.90 18.30 -12.05
N MET A 121 -4.55 17.66 -13.16
CA MET A 121 -3.40 16.75 -13.19
C MET A 121 -2.07 17.48 -12.95
N HIS A 122 -1.88 18.67 -13.53
CA HIS A 122 -0.70 19.48 -13.27
C HIS A 122 -0.58 19.87 -11.80
N GLN A 123 -1.68 20.35 -11.19
CA GLN A 123 -1.72 20.69 -9.76
C GLN A 123 -1.38 19.50 -8.87
N ALA A 124 -1.91 18.32 -9.19
CA ALA A 124 -1.59 17.09 -8.47
C ALA A 124 -0.09 16.71 -8.57
N ARG A 125 0.54 16.94 -9.73
CA ARG A 125 1.96 16.64 -9.95
C ARG A 125 2.92 17.57 -9.20
N ILE A 126 2.56 18.85 -9.06
CA ILE A 126 3.42 19.84 -8.39
C ILE A 126 3.28 19.83 -6.86
N GLN A 127 2.29 19.11 -6.32
CA GLN A 127 2.18 18.97 -4.87
C GLN A 127 3.37 18.19 -4.33
N PRO A 128 4.02 18.67 -3.24
CA PRO A 128 5.11 17.95 -2.60
C PRO A 128 4.67 16.54 -2.19
N PRO A 129 5.40 15.49 -2.58
CA PRO A 129 5.02 14.12 -2.25
C PRO A 129 5.28 13.85 -0.77
N GLU A 130 4.23 13.47 -0.05
CA GLU A 130 4.24 13.18 1.38
C GLU A 130 4.08 11.68 1.66
N TRP A 131 4.56 11.23 2.82
CA TRP A 131 4.23 9.90 3.31
C TRP A 131 2.81 9.90 3.85
N ARG A 132 1.98 8.99 3.35
CA ARG A 132 0.58 8.79 3.78
C ARG A 132 0.34 7.31 4.09
N PRO A 133 -0.67 6.97 4.89
CA PRO A 133 -1.10 5.59 5.05
C PRO A 133 -1.29 4.94 3.67
N ALA A 134 -0.71 3.77 3.46
CA ALA A 134 -0.92 3.02 2.24
C ALA A 134 -2.27 2.31 2.30
N GLY A 135 -3.04 2.38 1.22
CA GLY A 135 -4.15 1.46 0.99
C GLY A 135 -3.64 0.03 0.75
N GLU A 136 -4.58 -0.91 0.65
CA GLU A 136 -4.25 -2.33 0.37
C GLU A 136 -3.80 -2.54 -1.09
N THR A 137 -4.19 -1.64 -1.99
CA THR A 137 -3.91 -1.76 -3.43
C THR A 137 -3.44 -0.43 -4.02
N LEU A 138 -2.68 -0.50 -5.10
CA LEU A 138 -2.31 0.61 -5.97
C LEU A 138 -3.17 0.53 -7.22
N ARG A 139 -4.00 1.55 -7.45
CA ARG A 139 -4.87 1.66 -8.61
C ARG A 139 -4.21 2.59 -9.62
N ILE A 140 -4.08 2.11 -10.85
CA ILE A 140 -3.35 2.77 -11.94
C ILE A 140 -4.29 2.82 -13.14
N LYS A 141 -4.51 4.00 -13.72
CA LYS A 141 -5.39 4.16 -14.87
C LYS A 141 -4.83 5.17 -15.85
N GLN A 142 -4.69 4.75 -17.10
CA GLN A 142 -4.41 5.65 -18.20
C GLN A 142 -5.71 6.32 -18.66
N VAL A 143 -5.70 7.64 -18.79
CA VAL A 143 -6.89 8.42 -19.10
C VAL A 143 -6.58 9.40 -20.22
N HIS A 144 -7.53 9.47 -21.15
CA HIS A 144 -7.49 10.39 -22.29
C HIS A 144 -8.76 11.25 -22.30
N TYR A 145 -8.60 12.56 -22.42
CA TYR A 145 -9.70 13.50 -22.57
C TYR A 145 -9.32 14.67 -23.48
N GLY A 146 -9.83 14.65 -24.72
CA GLY A 146 -9.41 15.59 -25.75
C GLY A 146 -7.91 15.44 -26.01
N GLU A 147 -7.19 16.56 -26.03
CA GLU A 147 -5.73 16.58 -26.21
C GLU A 147 -4.95 16.19 -24.94
N VAL A 148 -5.64 15.98 -23.82
CA VAL A 148 -5.00 15.77 -22.52
C VAL A 148 -5.01 14.28 -22.18
N SER A 149 -3.81 13.72 -22.02
CA SER A 149 -3.60 12.32 -21.66
C SER A 149 -2.69 12.21 -20.43
N GLY A 150 -2.84 11.15 -19.64
CA GLY A 150 -1.96 10.89 -18.50
C GLY A 150 -2.31 9.63 -17.72
N VAL A 151 -1.40 9.22 -16.84
CA VAL A 151 -1.60 8.09 -15.93
C VAL A 151 -1.96 8.61 -14.55
N LEU A 152 -3.12 8.19 -14.04
CA LEU A 152 -3.61 8.46 -12.70
C LEU A 152 -3.21 7.31 -11.78
N VAL A 153 -2.71 7.64 -10.59
CA VAL A 153 -2.26 6.64 -9.60
C VAL A 153 -2.74 7.02 -8.21
N ALA A 154 -3.37 6.07 -7.50
CA ALA A 154 -3.77 6.22 -6.10
C ALA A 154 -3.65 4.90 -5.32
N THR A 155 -3.74 4.99 -4.00
CA THR A 155 -3.86 3.82 -3.10
C THR A 155 -5.14 3.86 -2.31
#